data_AF-A0AAV6B033-F1
#
_entry.id   AF-A0AAV6B033-F1
#
_cell.length_a   1.000
_cell.length_b   1.000
_cell.length_c   1.000
_cell.angle_alpha   90.00
_cell.angle_beta   90.00
_cell.angle_gamma   90.00
#
_symmetry.space_group_name_H-M   'P 1'
#
loop_
_entity.id
_entity.type
_entity.pdbx_description
1 polymer ?
#
loop_
_entity_poly.entity_id
_entity_poly.type
_entity_poly.pdbx_seq_one_letter_code
_entity_poly.pdbx_strand_id
1 'polypeptide(L)'
;RPNPVPMNRWLTLGALNPKEWSPLMGARWSRKAGRIEVDGVGAGFGGRSLCLSEQLVPKPPYEICVTVKLDDESGAAGLAFESDGGDRHFGFYPTAGQMRLTRFDGPSVFSWTILKEFKTAGYKPGEWNEVKVRVETNRIVGFVNGERVVEASGEALREGRAGLAKFRDTKAQFKDFRIGAQIETAPVERISNAERAAVSKHLRENSGRTDAELLASLQSHPAANHPYLLERARALDKEAQQMRRVAAALHTKTVAASLVEALKRPEEHIDLFHAALLIARLDNPELETDAYRSELARMASELQGSLPNNTDDKMKVQAISKYLFTDNGFHGSRTDYYNRVNSYMNDVMDDREGLPITLSVLYLELARKMGMTNVVGVPVPTHFMVSFRPANEPEQLIDVFENGKVLTRSQAVELVAENVESIGEQDFRPATKQEIITRMLRNLLGLAQRDGNGTDAVRYLDVILALNPESAPDRLTRARYQMQRGDHAAAKGDVQWLIENEPPGVELDPLRELYRSL
;
A
#
# COMPACT_ATOMS: atom_id res chain seq x y z
N ARG A 1 22.52 21.57 -36.51
CA ARG A 1 23.17 21.71 -35.18
C ARG A 1 22.64 22.99 -34.56
N PRO A 2 22.16 23.00 -33.31
CA PRO A 2 21.80 24.25 -32.64
C PRO A 2 23.05 25.13 -32.52
N ASN A 3 22.88 26.46 -32.57
CA ASN A 3 23.99 27.39 -32.42
C ASN A 3 24.66 27.21 -31.04
N PRO A 4 25.99 27.27 -30.96
CA PRO A 4 26.69 27.20 -29.69
C PRO A 4 26.31 28.41 -28.82
N VAL A 5 25.82 28.12 -27.61
CA VAL A 5 25.51 29.13 -26.59
C VAL A 5 26.66 29.16 -25.58
N PRO A 6 27.17 30.34 -25.19
CA PRO A 6 28.16 30.45 -24.12
C PRO A 6 27.70 29.73 -22.84
N MET A 7 28.60 28.98 -22.17
CA MET A 7 28.27 28.15 -21.00
C MET A 7 27.55 28.94 -19.89
N ASN A 8 27.94 30.21 -19.67
CA ASN A 8 27.28 31.10 -18.71
C ASN A 8 25.81 31.42 -19.06
N ARG A 9 25.42 31.39 -20.34
CA ARG A 9 24.03 31.54 -20.81
C ARG A 9 23.27 30.21 -20.88
N TRP A 10 23.99 29.09 -21.01
CA TRP A 10 23.40 27.75 -20.92
C TRP A 10 23.01 27.40 -19.48
N LEU A 11 23.86 27.70 -18.51
CA LEU A 11 23.61 27.50 -17.06
C LEU A 11 22.44 28.36 -16.53
N THR A 12 22.04 29.40 -17.26
CA THR A 12 20.87 30.23 -16.94
C THR A 12 19.56 29.75 -17.56
N LEU A 13 19.56 28.64 -18.32
CA LEU A 13 18.33 28.05 -18.83
C LEU A 13 17.46 27.56 -17.66
N GLY A 14 16.36 28.26 -17.44
CA GLY A 14 15.50 28.04 -16.28
C GLY A 14 15.94 28.77 -15.01
N ALA A 15 17.00 29.58 -15.03
CA ALA A 15 17.30 30.49 -13.94
C ALA A 15 16.30 31.65 -13.90
N LEU A 16 16.08 32.21 -12.71
CA LEU A 16 15.29 33.42 -12.57
C LEU A 16 16.05 34.63 -13.14
N ASN A 17 15.30 35.58 -13.70
CA ASN A 17 15.88 36.85 -14.15
C ASN A 17 16.25 37.69 -12.91
N PRO A 18 17.54 38.00 -12.66
CA PRO A 18 17.96 38.75 -11.48
C PRO A 18 17.46 40.20 -11.47
N LYS A 19 16.93 40.71 -12.60
CA LYS A 19 16.25 42.01 -12.65
C LYS A 19 14.79 41.95 -12.18
N GLU A 20 14.23 40.76 -12.03
CA GLU A 20 12.85 40.54 -11.60
C GLU A 20 12.77 39.90 -10.22
N TRP A 21 13.71 39.01 -9.89
CA TRP A 21 13.66 38.18 -8.69
C TRP A 21 15.03 38.00 -8.03
N SER A 22 15.04 38.06 -6.71
CA SER A 22 16.18 37.79 -5.83
C SER A 22 15.90 36.55 -4.96
N PRO A 23 16.43 35.37 -5.31
CA PRO A 23 16.45 34.19 -4.44
C PRO A 23 17.37 34.42 -3.24
N LEU A 24 16.88 34.13 -2.04
CA LEU A 24 17.56 34.35 -0.77
C LEU A 24 17.39 33.11 0.12
N MET A 25 18.33 32.94 1.05
CA MET A 25 18.29 31.85 2.03
C MET A 25 18.23 30.45 1.38
N GLY A 26 19.07 30.19 0.37
CA GLY A 26 19.20 28.86 -0.24
C GLY A 26 17.98 28.42 -1.08
N ALA A 27 17.74 27.11 -1.12
CA ALA A 27 16.82 26.43 -2.04
C ALA A 27 17.11 26.67 -3.54
N ARG A 28 16.58 25.80 -4.41
CA ARG A 28 16.72 25.92 -5.86
C ARG A 28 15.48 26.57 -6.43
N TRP A 29 15.59 27.84 -6.80
CA TRP A 29 14.55 28.58 -7.51
C TRP A 29 14.81 28.59 -9.01
N SER A 30 13.79 28.27 -9.80
CA SER A 30 13.90 28.20 -11.26
C SER A 30 12.62 28.69 -11.95
N ARG A 31 12.66 28.93 -13.26
CA ARG A 31 11.51 29.33 -14.08
C ARG A 31 11.32 28.37 -15.24
N LYS A 32 10.13 27.77 -15.34
CA LYS A 32 9.77 26.85 -16.43
C LYS A 32 8.30 27.04 -16.81
N ALA A 33 8.01 27.08 -18.12
CA ALA A 33 6.65 27.23 -18.64
C ALA A 33 5.84 28.39 -18.02
N GLY A 34 6.49 29.54 -17.79
CA GLY A 34 5.86 30.71 -17.17
C GLY A 34 5.66 30.62 -15.65
N ARG A 35 6.13 29.55 -15.00
CA ARG A 35 6.00 29.31 -13.56
C ARG A 35 7.35 29.46 -12.88
N ILE A 36 7.34 29.91 -11.64
CA ILE A 36 8.50 29.85 -10.74
C ILE A 36 8.37 28.55 -9.93
N GLU A 37 9.42 27.74 -9.90
CA GLU A 37 9.46 26.47 -9.18
C GLU A 37 10.52 26.55 -8.08
N VAL A 38 10.23 25.94 -6.92
CA VAL A 38 11.17 25.81 -5.82
C VAL A 38 11.26 24.37 -5.33
N ASP A 39 12.49 23.94 -5.06
CA ASP A 39 12.84 22.63 -4.50
C ASP A 39 14.06 22.74 -3.57
N GLY A 40 14.22 21.77 -2.67
CA GLY A 40 15.34 21.65 -1.73
C GLY A 40 15.22 22.56 -0.50
N VAL A 41 15.87 22.17 0.58
CA VAL A 41 15.77 22.86 1.88
C VAL A 41 16.42 24.26 1.83
N GLY A 42 15.69 25.26 2.36
CA GLY A 42 16.24 26.61 2.55
C GLY A 42 17.23 26.68 3.72
N ALA A 43 18.11 27.67 3.69
CA ALA A 43 19.13 27.90 4.73
C ALA A 43 18.58 28.65 5.97
N GLY A 44 17.37 29.21 5.89
CA GLY A 44 16.73 29.90 7.01
C GLY A 44 16.01 28.95 7.99
N PHE A 45 15.58 29.50 9.12
CA PHE A 45 14.84 28.76 10.15
C PHE A 45 13.65 27.97 9.58
N GLY A 46 13.51 26.71 10.02
CA GLY A 46 12.44 25.83 9.57
C GLY A 46 12.54 25.46 8.08
N GLY A 47 13.74 25.53 7.47
CA GLY A 47 13.95 25.31 6.04
C GLY A 47 13.47 26.48 5.17
N ARG A 48 13.38 27.68 5.74
CA ARG A 48 12.88 28.88 5.07
C ARG A 48 13.79 29.28 3.91
N SER A 49 13.18 29.57 2.76
CA SER A 49 13.80 30.29 1.65
C SER A 49 12.84 31.34 1.10
N LEU A 50 13.39 32.48 0.68
CA LEU A 50 12.64 33.60 0.10
C LEU A 50 13.02 33.78 -1.36
N CYS A 51 12.08 34.23 -2.19
CA CYS A 51 12.34 34.74 -3.52
C CYS A 51 11.61 36.06 -3.67
N LEU A 52 12.34 37.17 -3.49
CA LEU A 52 11.77 38.50 -3.42
C LEU A 52 11.72 39.14 -4.80
N SER A 53 10.62 39.82 -5.10
CA SER A 53 10.44 40.57 -6.33
C SER A 53 11.23 41.89 -6.28
N GLU A 54 11.77 42.30 -7.42
CA GLU A 54 12.39 43.62 -7.60
C GLU A 54 11.33 44.73 -7.86
N GLN A 55 10.04 44.38 -7.92
CA GLN A 55 8.96 45.36 -8.02
C GLN A 55 8.83 46.19 -6.73
N LEU A 56 8.62 47.51 -6.90
CA LEU A 56 8.38 48.42 -5.79
C LEU A 56 7.03 48.11 -5.10
N VAL A 57 7.06 47.98 -3.78
CA VAL A 57 5.85 47.86 -2.96
C VAL A 57 5.30 49.27 -2.68
N PRO A 58 4.05 49.59 -3.04
CA PRO A 58 3.44 50.88 -2.76
C PRO A 58 3.27 51.13 -1.25
N LYS A 59 3.04 52.39 -0.86
CA LYS A 59 2.61 52.70 0.52
C LYS A 59 1.20 52.12 0.78
N PRO A 60 0.89 51.65 2.00
CA PRO A 60 -0.46 51.19 2.34
C PRO A 60 -1.55 52.24 2.01
N PRO A 61 -2.72 51.83 1.50
CA PRO A 61 -3.12 50.44 1.25
C PRO A 61 -2.56 49.86 -0.07
N TYR A 62 -2.14 48.60 -0.02
CA TYR A 62 -1.70 47.85 -1.20
C TYR A 62 -2.09 46.36 -1.10
N GLU A 63 -2.02 45.66 -2.23
CA GLU A 63 -2.31 44.23 -2.36
C GLU A 63 -1.14 43.49 -2.99
N ILE A 64 -0.94 42.25 -2.55
CA ILE A 64 0.03 41.29 -3.13
C ILE A 64 -0.71 39.99 -3.36
N CYS A 65 -0.53 39.40 -4.54
CA CYS A 65 -1.23 38.19 -4.96
C CYS A 65 -0.26 37.22 -5.65
N VAL A 66 -0.46 35.91 -5.46
CA VAL A 66 0.20 34.85 -6.22
C VAL A 66 -0.73 33.65 -6.34
N THR A 67 -0.61 32.88 -7.43
CA THR A 67 -1.21 31.55 -7.50
C THR A 67 -0.15 30.51 -7.17
N VAL A 68 -0.37 29.70 -6.12
CA VAL A 68 0.56 28.69 -5.61
C VAL A 68 -0.04 27.29 -5.69
N LYS A 69 0.79 26.30 -6.02
CA LYS A 69 0.47 24.88 -5.93
C LYS A 69 1.60 24.14 -5.21
N LEU A 70 1.26 23.40 -4.17
CA LEU A 70 2.18 22.49 -3.49
C LEU A 70 2.20 21.13 -4.21
N ASP A 71 3.35 20.46 -4.21
CA ASP A 71 3.47 19.07 -4.69
C ASP A 71 2.82 18.10 -3.70
N ASP A 72 2.98 18.37 -2.40
CA ASP A 72 2.31 17.69 -1.29
C ASP A 72 1.94 18.66 -0.15
N GLU A 73 1.08 18.20 0.76
CA GLU A 73 0.62 19.00 1.90
C GLU A 73 1.54 18.91 3.12
N SER A 74 2.61 18.12 3.06
CA SER A 74 3.59 18.02 4.14
C SER A 74 4.38 19.31 4.29
N GLY A 75 4.44 20.15 3.24
CA GLY A 75 5.16 21.41 3.16
C GLY A 75 4.37 22.68 3.48
N ALA A 76 4.99 23.84 3.21
CA ALA A 76 4.39 25.16 3.26
C ALA A 76 5.07 26.10 2.26
N ALA A 77 4.29 26.81 1.45
CA ALA A 77 4.81 27.81 0.51
C ALA A 77 3.72 28.80 0.10
N GLY A 78 4.05 30.08 -0.08
CA GLY A 78 3.10 31.13 -0.45
C GLY A 78 3.75 32.52 -0.46
N LEU A 79 3.06 33.53 0.06
CA LEU A 79 3.53 34.92 0.03
C LEU A 79 4.48 35.24 1.18
N ALA A 80 5.48 36.07 0.89
CA ALA A 80 6.24 36.88 1.85
C ALA A 80 6.03 38.37 1.56
N PHE A 81 5.86 39.18 2.60
CA PHE A 81 5.63 40.62 2.46
C PHE A 81 6.15 41.39 3.68
N GLU A 82 6.37 42.70 3.49
CA GLU A 82 7.13 43.55 4.41
C GLU A 82 8.45 42.89 4.84
N SER A 83 9.15 42.31 3.87
CA SER A 83 10.40 41.59 4.09
C SER A 83 11.60 42.53 4.00
N ASP A 84 12.51 42.46 4.97
CA ASP A 84 13.79 43.16 4.90
C ASP A 84 14.85 42.42 4.06
N GLY A 85 14.49 41.28 3.44
CA GLY A 85 15.43 40.40 2.75
C GLY A 85 16.22 39.48 3.66
N GLY A 86 16.08 39.64 4.98
CA GLY A 86 16.62 38.75 6.00
C GLY A 86 15.48 38.07 6.75
N ASP A 87 15.63 37.96 8.07
CA ASP A 87 14.79 37.10 8.88
C ASP A 87 13.46 37.73 9.31
N ARG A 88 13.21 39.00 8.98
CA ARG A 88 11.97 39.71 9.32
C ARG A 88 11.05 39.83 8.11
N HIS A 89 9.85 39.27 8.24
CA HIS A 89 8.80 39.39 7.23
C HIS A 89 7.48 38.83 7.78
N PHE A 90 6.37 39.15 7.11
CA PHE A 90 5.14 38.38 7.22
C PHE A 90 5.08 37.26 6.19
N GLY A 91 4.28 36.24 6.48
CA GLY A 91 4.00 35.16 5.55
C GLY A 91 2.52 34.79 5.54
N PHE A 92 1.97 34.55 4.36
CA PHE A 92 0.61 34.04 4.19
C PHE A 92 0.62 32.89 3.17
N TYR A 93 0.33 31.68 3.64
CA TYR A 93 0.57 30.47 2.85
C TYR A 93 -0.23 29.24 3.33
N PRO A 94 -0.52 28.27 2.44
CA PRO A 94 -0.98 26.95 2.82
C PRO A 94 0.09 26.14 3.53
N THR A 95 -0.34 25.27 4.44
CA THR A 95 0.48 24.32 5.19
C THR A 95 -0.39 23.21 5.77
N ALA A 96 -0.04 21.93 5.57
CA ALA A 96 -0.74 20.79 6.17
C ALA A 96 -2.26 20.79 5.96
N GLY A 97 -2.73 21.15 4.76
CA GLY A 97 -4.18 21.23 4.47
C GLY A 97 -4.89 22.45 5.09
N GLN A 98 -4.16 23.42 5.65
CA GLN A 98 -4.68 24.62 6.31
C GLN A 98 -4.01 25.88 5.75
N MET A 99 -4.52 27.05 6.13
CA MET A 99 -3.90 28.34 5.86
C MET A 99 -3.27 28.93 7.11
N ARG A 100 -2.12 29.59 6.94
CA ARG A 100 -1.41 30.25 8.04
C ARG A 100 -1.00 31.67 7.67
N LEU A 101 -1.25 32.58 8.60
CA LEU A 101 -0.70 33.94 8.61
C LEU A 101 0.31 34.05 9.75
N THR A 102 1.55 34.37 9.42
CA THR A 102 2.67 34.38 10.37
C THR A 102 3.45 35.67 10.30
N ARG A 103 4.10 36.01 11.41
CA ARG A 103 5.11 37.07 11.50
C ARG A 103 6.42 36.44 11.95
N PHE A 104 7.51 36.84 11.30
CA PHE A 104 8.87 36.51 11.68
C PHE A 104 9.59 37.79 12.08
N ASP A 105 10.18 37.79 13.27
CA ASP A 105 10.96 38.90 13.83
C ASP A 105 12.46 38.57 13.95
N GLY A 106 12.88 37.40 13.48
CA GLY A 106 14.25 36.90 13.62
C GLY A 106 14.47 35.46 13.13
N PRO A 107 15.69 34.92 13.31
CA PRO A 107 16.14 33.66 12.70
C PRO A 107 15.81 32.41 13.53
N SER A 108 14.91 32.47 14.51
CA SER A 108 14.64 31.36 15.43
C SER A 108 13.15 31.10 15.66
N VAL A 109 12.84 29.96 16.29
CA VAL A 109 11.48 29.60 16.72
C VAL A 109 10.88 30.62 17.69
N PHE A 110 11.70 31.23 18.54
CA PHE A 110 11.25 32.23 19.53
C PHE A 110 10.87 33.57 18.89
N SER A 111 11.30 33.78 17.65
CA SER A 111 11.00 34.96 16.83
C SER A 111 9.99 34.65 15.72
N TRP A 112 9.28 33.52 15.83
CA TRP A 112 8.23 33.12 14.91
C TRP A 112 6.88 33.14 15.62
N THR A 113 5.99 34.02 15.16
CA THR A 113 4.63 34.16 15.70
C THR A 113 3.61 33.71 14.67
N ILE A 114 2.78 32.73 15.03
CA ILE A 114 1.59 32.36 14.25
C ILE A 114 0.47 33.31 14.64
N LEU A 115 0.14 34.26 13.76
CA LEU A 115 -0.93 35.23 14.00
C LEU A 115 -2.29 34.56 13.88
N LYS A 116 -2.46 33.71 12.85
CA LYS A 116 -3.66 32.92 12.58
C LYS A 116 -3.29 31.60 11.91
N GLU A 117 -3.98 30.54 12.32
CA GLU A 117 -3.98 29.23 11.67
C GLU A 117 -5.43 28.73 11.61
N PHE A 118 -5.89 28.34 10.42
CA PHE A 118 -7.30 28.02 10.21
C PHE A 118 -7.51 27.16 8.95
N LYS A 119 -8.61 26.40 8.96
CA LYS A 119 -9.13 25.71 7.78
C LYS A 119 -10.10 26.64 7.04
N THR A 120 -10.08 26.61 5.72
CA THR A 120 -11.04 27.31 4.87
C THR A 120 -11.46 26.42 3.70
N ALA A 121 -12.75 26.44 3.35
CA ALA A 121 -13.27 25.73 2.18
C ALA A 121 -12.70 26.26 0.85
N GLY A 122 -12.18 27.50 0.87
CA GLY A 122 -11.52 28.15 -0.26
C GLY A 122 -10.22 27.47 -0.67
N TYR A 123 -9.44 26.89 0.25
CA TYR A 123 -8.19 26.21 -0.08
C TYR A 123 -8.45 24.80 -0.65
N LYS A 124 -7.83 24.48 -1.79
CA LYS A 124 -7.93 23.21 -2.50
C LYS A 124 -6.57 22.49 -2.53
N PRO A 125 -6.31 21.55 -1.61
CA PRO A 125 -5.06 20.78 -1.55
C PRO A 125 -4.69 20.14 -2.90
N GLY A 126 -3.41 20.21 -3.27
CA GLY A 126 -2.88 19.68 -4.54
C GLY A 126 -3.31 20.43 -5.82
N GLU A 127 -4.06 21.54 -5.68
CA GLU A 127 -4.50 22.37 -6.80
C GLU A 127 -3.80 23.74 -6.83
N TRP A 128 -4.06 24.52 -7.87
CA TRP A 128 -3.64 25.91 -7.94
C TRP A 128 -4.56 26.77 -7.08
N ASN A 129 -3.96 27.49 -6.13
CA ASN A 129 -4.69 28.36 -5.21
C ASN A 129 -4.18 29.79 -5.33
N GLU A 130 -5.07 30.73 -5.62
CA GLU A 130 -4.77 32.16 -5.53
C GLU A 130 -4.73 32.56 -4.05
N VAL A 131 -3.60 33.08 -3.61
CA VAL A 131 -3.36 33.60 -2.27
C VAL A 131 -3.09 35.09 -2.41
N LYS A 132 -3.92 35.91 -1.74
CA LYS A 132 -3.81 37.37 -1.78
C LYS A 132 -3.82 37.96 -0.38
N VAL A 133 -3.01 38.98 -0.15
CA VAL A 133 -3.07 39.82 1.06
C VAL A 133 -3.34 41.27 0.66
N ARG A 134 -4.15 41.96 1.46
CA ARG A 134 -4.32 43.40 1.46
C ARG A 134 -3.74 43.96 2.74
N VAL A 135 -2.76 44.84 2.59
CA VAL A 135 -2.05 45.48 3.71
C VAL A 135 -2.54 46.91 3.82
N GLU A 136 -3.06 47.27 4.98
CA GLU A 136 -3.52 48.60 5.34
C GLU A 136 -2.75 49.13 6.55
N THR A 137 -2.93 50.40 6.91
CA THR A 137 -2.13 51.07 7.96
C THR A 137 -2.11 50.32 9.30
N ASN A 138 -3.23 49.71 9.71
CA ASN A 138 -3.38 49.05 11.01
C ASN A 138 -3.90 47.60 10.92
N ARG A 139 -4.02 47.04 9.71
CA ARG A 139 -4.58 45.70 9.51
C ARG A 139 -4.08 45.00 8.25
N ILE A 140 -4.07 43.67 8.31
CA ILE A 140 -3.80 42.77 7.19
C ILE A 140 -5.04 41.91 6.96
N VAL A 141 -5.49 41.85 5.71
CA VAL A 141 -6.64 41.01 5.29
C VAL A 141 -6.15 39.98 4.27
N GLY A 142 -6.39 38.70 4.52
CA GLY A 142 -5.99 37.61 3.63
C GLY A 142 -7.18 37.00 2.89
N PHE A 143 -6.94 36.64 1.64
CA PHE A 143 -7.91 36.05 0.72
C PHE A 143 -7.34 34.76 0.11
N VAL A 144 -8.19 33.76 -0.07
CA VAL A 144 -7.84 32.51 -0.77
C VAL A 144 -8.92 32.24 -1.81
N ASN A 145 -8.52 32.10 -3.07
CA ASN A 145 -9.43 31.87 -4.22
C ASN A 145 -10.60 32.87 -4.25
N GLY A 146 -10.31 34.15 -4.03
CA GLY A 146 -11.28 35.25 -4.02
C GLY A 146 -12.08 35.42 -2.72
N GLU A 147 -12.08 34.45 -1.81
CA GLU A 147 -12.80 34.53 -0.55
C GLU A 147 -11.94 35.21 0.53
N ARG A 148 -12.51 36.16 1.28
CA ARG A 148 -11.85 36.74 2.47
C ARG A 148 -11.87 35.71 3.59
N VAL A 149 -10.69 35.28 4.03
CA VAL A 149 -10.56 34.17 4.99
C VAL A 149 -9.92 34.56 6.32
N VAL A 150 -9.21 35.69 6.39
CA VAL A 150 -8.53 36.10 7.61
C VAL A 150 -8.37 37.61 7.72
N GLU A 151 -8.38 38.11 8.95
CA GLU A 151 -7.98 39.47 9.31
C GLU A 151 -7.10 39.43 10.57
N ALA A 152 -6.05 40.25 10.58
CA ALA A 152 -5.18 40.46 11.72
C ALA A 152 -4.89 41.95 11.92
N SER A 153 -5.05 42.43 13.15
CA SER A 153 -4.67 43.78 13.58
C SER A 153 -3.27 43.76 14.19
N GLY A 154 -2.42 44.75 13.91
CA GLY A 154 -1.10 44.84 14.52
C GLY A 154 -0.17 45.87 13.90
N GLU A 155 0.94 46.18 14.58
CA GLU A 155 2.02 47.03 14.05
C GLU A 155 2.72 46.31 12.90
N ALA A 156 2.47 46.79 11.68
CA ALA A 156 3.20 46.41 10.47
C ALA A 156 4.72 46.67 10.62
N LEU A 157 5.53 45.90 9.90
CA LEU A 157 6.96 46.19 9.68
C LEU A 157 7.13 47.39 8.72
N ARG A 158 6.03 47.82 8.07
CA ARG A 158 5.74 49.11 7.37
C ARG A 158 6.62 49.46 6.18
N GLU A 159 7.81 48.88 6.04
CA GLU A 159 8.69 49.00 4.89
C GLU A 159 9.34 47.64 4.58
N GLY A 160 9.45 47.29 3.30
CA GLY A 160 10.07 46.03 2.88
C GLY A 160 9.65 45.58 1.49
N ARG A 161 10.32 44.53 1.00
CA ARG A 161 10.02 43.87 -0.28
C ARG A 161 8.92 42.82 -0.11
N ALA A 162 8.34 42.42 -1.23
CA ALA A 162 7.36 41.34 -1.32
C ALA A 162 7.84 40.25 -2.28
N GLY A 163 7.35 39.03 -2.10
CA GLY A 163 7.70 37.91 -2.95
C GLY A 163 7.13 36.60 -2.44
N LEU A 164 7.91 35.55 -2.64
CA LEU A 164 7.54 34.17 -2.37
C LEU A 164 8.32 33.65 -1.17
N ALA A 165 7.69 32.77 -0.39
CA ALA A 165 8.34 32.02 0.67
C ALA A 165 8.04 30.53 0.52
N LYS A 166 9.01 29.71 0.90
CA LYS A 166 8.85 28.28 1.16
C LYS A 166 9.48 27.93 2.50
N PHE A 167 9.01 26.87 3.11
CA PHE A 167 9.56 26.32 4.35
C PHE A 167 9.83 24.83 4.17
N ARG A 168 10.61 24.23 5.08
CA ARG A 168 10.94 22.80 5.08
C ARG A 168 11.48 22.35 3.71
N ASP A 169 11.30 21.08 3.37
CA ASP A 169 11.66 20.54 2.06
C ASP A 169 10.54 20.67 1.01
N THR A 170 9.69 21.70 1.15
CA THR A 170 8.53 21.88 0.27
C THR A 170 8.94 22.05 -1.19
N LYS A 171 8.31 21.27 -2.07
CA LYS A 171 8.28 21.51 -3.51
C LYS A 171 7.01 22.27 -3.86
N ALA A 172 7.17 23.41 -4.53
CA ALA A 172 6.05 24.26 -4.89
C ALA A 172 6.26 24.97 -6.23
N GLN A 173 5.14 25.28 -6.87
CA GLN A 173 5.09 26.07 -8.10
C GLN A 173 4.27 27.33 -7.87
N PHE A 174 4.69 28.43 -8.49
CA PHE A 174 4.06 29.74 -8.40
C PHE A 174 3.86 30.33 -9.80
N LYS A 175 2.78 31.10 -9.97
CA LYS A 175 2.52 31.91 -11.16
C LYS A 175 1.68 33.12 -10.80
N ASP A 176 1.54 34.05 -11.74
CA ASP A 176 0.64 35.21 -11.64
C ASP A 176 0.89 36.10 -10.41
N PHE A 177 2.17 36.26 -10.02
CA PHE A 177 2.57 37.16 -8.94
C PHE A 177 2.33 38.62 -9.34
N ARG A 178 1.63 39.37 -8.48
CA ARG A 178 1.22 40.77 -8.73
C ARG A 178 1.33 41.61 -7.46
N ILE A 179 1.73 42.86 -7.61
CA ILE A 179 1.73 43.91 -6.57
C ILE A 179 0.97 45.12 -7.13
N GLY A 180 0.08 45.73 -6.35
CA GLY A 180 -0.63 46.94 -6.78
C GLY A 180 -1.45 47.57 -5.66
N ALA A 181 -1.97 48.79 -5.88
CA ALA A 181 -2.86 49.45 -4.92
C ALA A 181 -4.19 48.67 -4.73
N GLN A 182 -4.65 48.04 -5.81
CA GLN A 182 -5.81 47.17 -5.85
C GLN A 182 -5.59 46.13 -6.95
N ILE A 183 -5.74 44.84 -6.61
CA ILE A 183 -5.61 43.74 -7.56
C ILE A 183 -6.99 43.12 -7.75
N GLU A 184 -7.53 43.26 -8.96
CA GLU A 184 -8.72 42.52 -9.36
C GLU A 184 -8.40 41.02 -9.32
N THR A 185 -9.12 40.32 -8.45
CA THR A 185 -9.22 38.86 -8.51
C THR A 185 -10.08 38.53 -9.71
N ALA A 186 -9.59 37.68 -10.60
CA ALA A 186 -10.42 37.18 -11.68
C ALA A 186 -11.68 36.54 -11.06
N PRO A 187 -12.88 36.80 -11.59
CA PRO A 187 -14.07 36.11 -11.12
C PRO A 187 -13.82 34.60 -11.24
N VAL A 188 -14.00 33.88 -10.13
CA VAL A 188 -13.96 32.42 -10.16
C VAL A 188 -15.14 31.95 -10.98
N GLU A 189 -14.92 31.64 -12.26
CA GLU A 189 -15.93 30.96 -13.06
C GLU A 189 -16.31 29.66 -12.37
N ARG A 190 -17.60 29.48 -12.11
CA ARG A 190 -18.13 28.28 -11.48
C ARG A 190 -18.91 27.52 -12.53
N ILE A 191 -18.67 26.22 -12.61
CA ILE A 191 -19.50 25.34 -13.43
C ILE A 191 -20.95 25.41 -12.96
N SER A 192 -21.84 25.69 -13.90
CA SER A 192 -23.29 25.80 -13.68
C SER A 192 -23.91 24.45 -13.34
N ASN A 193 -25.09 24.46 -12.72
CA ASN A 193 -25.83 23.23 -12.44
C ASN A 193 -26.21 22.48 -13.73
N ALA A 194 -26.46 23.19 -14.83
CA ALA A 194 -26.76 22.60 -16.13
C ALA A 194 -25.55 21.86 -16.71
N GLU A 195 -24.36 22.46 -16.66
CA GLU A 195 -23.12 21.81 -17.11
C GLU A 195 -22.77 20.59 -16.23
N ARG A 196 -22.93 20.68 -14.90
CA ARG A 196 -22.76 19.53 -13.98
C ARG A 196 -23.70 18.39 -14.33
N ALA A 197 -24.96 18.71 -14.60
CA ALA A 197 -25.97 17.73 -14.98
C ALA A 197 -25.65 17.09 -16.34
N ALA A 198 -25.19 17.88 -17.32
CA ALA A 198 -24.76 17.40 -18.63
C ALA A 198 -23.58 16.41 -18.52
N VAL A 199 -22.54 16.77 -17.75
CA VAL A 199 -21.39 15.87 -17.47
C VAL A 199 -21.86 14.58 -16.80
N SER A 200 -22.70 14.69 -15.77
CA SER A 200 -23.21 13.53 -15.01
C SER A 200 -24.11 12.62 -15.85
N LYS A 201 -24.88 13.19 -16.77
CA LYS A 201 -25.69 12.46 -17.75
C LYS A 201 -24.78 11.73 -18.73
N HIS A 202 -23.80 12.43 -19.31
CA HIS A 202 -22.85 11.84 -20.25
C HIS A 202 -22.06 10.67 -19.65
N LEU A 203 -21.56 10.81 -18.41
CA LEU A 203 -20.84 9.72 -17.73
C LEU A 203 -21.70 8.47 -17.51
N ARG A 204 -23.03 8.60 -17.43
CA ARG A 204 -23.95 7.46 -17.28
C ARG A 204 -24.34 6.83 -18.61
N GLU A 205 -24.53 7.65 -19.65
CA GLU A 205 -25.13 7.21 -20.91
C GLU A 205 -24.09 6.90 -22.00
N ASN A 206 -22.92 7.52 -21.96
CA ASN A 206 -21.89 7.44 -23.00
C ASN A 206 -20.60 6.85 -22.45
N SER A 207 -20.57 5.52 -22.36
CA SER A 207 -19.43 4.70 -21.90
C SER A 207 -18.23 4.77 -22.86
N GLY A 208 -17.46 5.86 -22.76
CA GLY A 208 -16.13 5.99 -23.35
C GLY A 208 -16.04 6.73 -24.68
N ARG A 209 -17.13 7.35 -25.16
CA ARG A 209 -17.09 8.23 -26.35
C ARG A 209 -17.09 9.70 -25.93
N THR A 210 -16.28 10.50 -26.60
CA THR A 210 -16.34 11.96 -26.48
C THR A 210 -17.53 12.47 -27.29
N ASP A 211 -18.43 13.19 -26.65
CA ASP A 211 -19.61 13.78 -27.28
C ASP A 211 -19.33 15.22 -27.69
N ALA A 212 -19.50 15.52 -28.97
CA ALA A 212 -19.30 16.85 -29.53
C ALA A 212 -20.27 17.88 -28.95
N GLU A 213 -21.50 17.48 -28.61
CA GLU A 213 -22.50 18.36 -27.99
C GLU A 213 -22.11 18.69 -26.55
N LEU A 214 -21.65 17.71 -25.78
CA LEU A 214 -21.09 17.96 -24.45
C LEU A 214 -19.89 18.90 -24.53
N LEU A 215 -18.92 18.64 -25.41
CA LEU A 215 -17.76 19.50 -25.57
C LEU A 215 -18.15 20.94 -25.92
N ALA A 216 -19.09 21.13 -26.85
CA ALA A 216 -19.61 22.45 -27.21
C ALA A 216 -20.25 23.16 -26.00
N SER A 217 -21.03 22.42 -25.18
CA SER A 217 -21.61 22.98 -23.95
C SER A 217 -20.55 23.42 -22.94
N LEU A 218 -19.47 22.64 -22.78
CA LEU A 218 -18.41 22.92 -21.81
C LEU A 218 -17.38 23.97 -22.26
N GLN A 219 -17.31 24.25 -23.56
CA GLN A 219 -16.48 25.33 -24.12
C GLN A 219 -16.95 26.73 -23.72
N SER A 220 -18.18 26.87 -23.19
CA SER A 220 -18.69 28.14 -22.69
C SER A 220 -17.95 28.65 -21.45
N HIS A 221 -17.46 27.75 -20.58
CA HIS A 221 -16.70 28.08 -19.37
C HIS A 221 -15.48 27.13 -19.16
N PRO A 222 -14.48 27.12 -20.06
CA PRO A 222 -13.42 26.12 -20.04
C PRO A 222 -12.51 26.24 -18.80
N ALA A 223 -12.37 27.45 -18.25
CA ALA A 223 -11.59 27.71 -17.05
C ALA A 223 -12.24 27.11 -15.79
N ALA A 224 -13.58 26.96 -15.77
CA ALA A 224 -14.32 26.28 -14.71
C ALA A 224 -14.49 24.77 -14.97
N ASN A 225 -14.79 24.41 -16.21
CA ASN A 225 -15.20 23.06 -16.59
C ASN A 225 -14.03 22.07 -16.59
N HIS A 226 -12.84 22.46 -17.06
CA HIS A 226 -11.70 21.55 -17.10
C HIS A 226 -11.20 21.14 -15.69
N PRO A 227 -10.97 22.06 -14.73
CA PRO A 227 -10.63 21.67 -13.35
C PRO A 227 -11.70 20.80 -12.70
N TYR A 228 -12.99 21.12 -12.89
CA TYR A 228 -14.10 20.32 -12.36
C TYR A 228 -14.07 18.87 -12.86
N LEU A 229 -13.80 18.64 -14.15
CA LEU A 229 -13.70 17.28 -14.70
C LEU A 229 -12.54 16.50 -14.06
N LEU A 230 -11.39 17.14 -13.85
CA LEU A 230 -10.25 16.51 -13.19
C LEU A 230 -10.52 16.21 -11.72
N GLU A 231 -11.19 17.11 -10.99
CA GLU A 231 -11.63 16.87 -9.61
C GLU A 231 -12.58 15.67 -9.54
N ARG A 232 -13.58 15.62 -10.44
CA ARG A 232 -14.54 14.51 -10.49
C ARG A 232 -13.86 13.19 -10.85
N ALA A 233 -12.89 13.19 -11.76
CA ALA A 233 -12.10 12.00 -12.10
C ALA A 233 -11.35 11.47 -10.86
N ARG A 234 -10.65 12.33 -10.12
CA ARG A 234 -9.95 11.92 -8.88
C ARG A 234 -10.93 11.39 -7.82
N ALA A 235 -12.11 11.99 -7.69
CA ALA A 235 -13.13 11.50 -6.76
C ALA A 235 -13.61 10.10 -7.14
N LEU A 236 -13.89 9.86 -8.44
CA LEU A 236 -14.26 8.55 -8.96
C LEU A 236 -13.13 7.51 -8.80
N ASP A 237 -11.87 7.89 -9.01
CA ASP A 237 -10.72 7.01 -8.76
C ASP A 237 -10.63 6.60 -7.30
N LYS A 238 -10.85 7.54 -6.37
CA LYS A 238 -10.88 7.27 -4.93
C LYS A 238 -12.02 6.32 -4.56
N GLU A 239 -13.22 6.55 -5.09
CA GLU A 239 -14.38 5.65 -4.91
C GLU A 239 -14.08 4.25 -5.46
N ALA A 240 -13.50 4.15 -6.67
CA ALA A 240 -13.13 2.88 -7.28
C ALA A 240 -12.06 2.12 -6.48
N GLN A 241 -11.04 2.83 -5.97
CA GLN A 241 -10.04 2.23 -5.08
C GLN A 241 -10.67 1.71 -3.79
N GLN A 242 -11.60 2.45 -3.19
CA GLN A 242 -12.32 2.00 -2.01
C GLN A 242 -13.15 0.75 -2.30
N MET A 243 -13.88 0.70 -3.41
CA MET A 243 -14.66 -0.47 -3.81
C MET A 243 -13.77 -1.70 -4.05
N ARG A 244 -12.61 -1.53 -4.71
CA ARG A 244 -11.64 -2.63 -4.88
C ARG A 244 -11.12 -3.16 -3.55
N ARG A 245 -10.85 -2.29 -2.57
CA ARG A 245 -10.45 -2.72 -1.21
C ARG A 245 -11.55 -3.52 -0.51
N VAL A 246 -12.81 -3.06 -0.60
CA VAL A 246 -13.95 -3.78 -0.03
C VAL A 246 -14.12 -5.15 -0.71
N ALA A 247 -14.02 -5.21 -2.04
CA ALA A 247 -14.11 -6.47 -2.79
C ALA A 247 -13.00 -7.46 -2.39
N ALA A 248 -11.75 -7.01 -2.26
CA ALA A 248 -10.64 -7.86 -1.82
C ALA A 248 -10.82 -8.37 -0.38
N ALA A 249 -11.31 -7.52 0.53
CA ALA A 249 -11.60 -7.90 1.91
C ALA A 249 -12.76 -8.90 2.01
N LEU A 250 -13.83 -8.69 1.24
CA LEU A 250 -14.96 -9.62 1.14
C LEU A 250 -14.49 -10.97 0.61
N HIS A 251 -13.72 -10.97 -0.48
CA HIS A 251 -13.16 -12.18 -1.07
C HIS A 251 -12.33 -12.99 -0.07
N THR A 252 -11.37 -12.34 0.62
CA THR A 252 -10.54 -12.97 1.65
C THR A 252 -11.41 -13.59 2.76
N LYS A 253 -12.42 -12.87 3.25
CA LYS A 253 -13.34 -13.38 4.27
C LYS A 253 -14.17 -14.57 3.78
N THR A 254 -14.65 -14.55 2.53
CA THR A 254 -15.41 -15.66 1.94
C THR A 254 -14.54 -16.91 1.78
N VAL A 255 -13.30 -16.75 1.31
CA VAL A 255 -12.35 -17.87 1.20
C VAL A 255 -12.00 -18.42 2.60
N ALA A 256 -11.73 -17.56 3.57
CA ALA A 256 -11.46 -17.96 4.95
C ALA A 256 -12.63 -18.75 5.56
N ALA A 257 -13.88 -18.28 5.39
CA ALA A 257 -15.07 -18.98 5.85
C ALA A 257 -15.24 -20.34 5.18
N SER A 258 -14.97 -20.44 3.88
CA SER A 258 -15.01 -21.70 3.13
C SER A 258 -13.96 -22.69 3.64
N LEU A 259 -12.75 -22.20 3.95
CA LEU A 259 -11.67 -23.02 4.49
C LEU A 259 -11.97 -23.53 5.90
N VAL A 260 -12.49 -22.66 6.76
CA VAL A 260 -12.98 -23.03 8.10
C VAL A 260 -14.05 -24.12 7.99
N GLU A 261 -15.02 -23.96 7.08
CA GLU A 261 -16.09 -24.93 6.90
C GLU A 261 -15.58 -26.28 6.36
N ALA A 262 -14.61 -26.26 5.44
CA ALA A 262 -13.97 -27.47 4.93
C ALA A 262 -13.23 -28.25 6.03
N LEU A 263 -12.63 -27.54 7.00
CA LEU A 263 -11.81 -28.11 8.08
C LEU A 263 -12.59 -28.47 9.35
N LYS A 264 -13.83 -28.03 9.52
CA LYS A 264 -14.68 -28.38 10.68
C LYS A 264 -15.13 -29.85 10.71
N ARG A 265 -15.03 -30.56 9.58
CA ARG A 265 -15.47 -31.95 9.48
C ARG A 265 -14.56 -32.86 10.32
N PRO A 266 -15.02 -34.06 10.72
CA PRO A 266 -14.14 -35.08 11.29
C PRO A 266 -12.91 -35.32 10.40
N GLU A 267 -11.75 -35.59 10.99
CA GLU A 267 -10.45 -35.63 10.30
C GLU A 267 -10.50 -36.49 9.03
N GLU A 268 -11.13 -37.66 9.08
CA GLU A 268 -11.26 -38.60 7.96
C GLU A 268 -12.16 -38.09 6.81
N HIS A 269 -13.06 -37.15 7.09
CA HIS A 269 -14.04 -36.58 6.15
C HIS A 269 -13.60 -35.22 5.55
N ILE A 270 -12.50 -34.64 6.03
CA ILE A 270 -11.93 -33.42 5.45
C ILE A 270 -11.33 -33.74 4.06
N ASP A 271 -11.75 -32.99 3.04
CA ASP A 271 -11.15 -32.99 1.70
C ASP A 271 -9.92 -32.05 1.71
N LEU A 272 -8.73 -32.61 1.98
CA LEU A 272 -7.50 -31.82 2.12
C LEU A 272 -7.12 -31.14 0.80
N PHE A 273 -7.34 -31.82 -0.34
CA PHE A 273 -7.06 -31.24 -1.65
C PHE A 273 -7.92 -30.00 -1.92
N HIS A 274 -9.21 -30.08 -1.63
CA HIS A 274 -10.10 -28.92 -1.76
C HIS A 274 -9.69 -27.78 -0.83
N ALA A 275 -9.38 -28.07 0.44
CA ALA A 275 -8.89 -27.06 1.37
C ALA A 275 -7.60 -26.38 0.87
N ALA A 276 -6.68 -27.16 0.28
CA ALA A 276 -5.44 -26.63 -0.28
C ALA A 276 -5.67 -25.78 -1.55
N LEU A 277 -6.65 -26.12 -2.39
CA LEU A 277 -7.08 -25.28 -3.52
C LEU A 277 -7.72 -23.95 -3.06
N LEU A 278 -8.44 -23.95 -1.94
CA LEU A 278 -8.98 -22.72 -1.37
C LEU A 278 -7.88 -21.73 -0.94
N ILE A 279 -6.69 -22.19 -0.58
CA ILE A 279 -5.55 -21.30 -0.32
C ILE A 279 -5.18 -20.52 -1.59
N ALA A 280 -5.11 -21.20 -2.74
CA ALA A 280 -4.80 -20.55 -4.02
C ALA A 280 -5.86 -19.52 -4.42
N ARG A 281 -7.12 -19.74 -4.04
CA ARG A 281 -8.19 -18.75 -4.27
C ARG A 281 -7.92 -17.41 -3.60
N LEU A 282 -7.09 -17.33 -2.55
CA LEU A 282 -6.75 -16.05 -1.91
C LEU A 282 -6.10 -15.08 -2.90
N ASP A 283 -5.27 -15.59 -3.81
CA ASP A 283 -4.53 -14.82 -4.81
C ASP A 283 -5.11 -14.95 -6.22
N ASN A 284 -5.93 -15.99 -6.48
CA ASN A 284 -6.63 -16.20 -7.73
C ASN A 284 -8.14 -16.34 -7.52
N PRO A 285 -8.91 -15.23 -7.51
CA PRO A 285 -10.35 -15.26 -7.28
C PRO A 285 -11.15 -16.09 -8.28
N GLU A 286 -10.65 -16.21 -9.51
CA GLU A 286 -11.27 -16.88 -10.66
C GLU A 286 -10.92 -18.38 -10.74
N LEU A 287 -10.16 -18.92 -9.79
CA LEU A 287 -9.79 -20.33 -9.77
C LEU A 287 -11.01 -21.25 -9.60
N GLU A 288 -11.21 -22.12 -10.59
CA GLU A 288 -12.24 -23.16 -10.63
C GLU A 288 -11.78 -24.45 -9.94
N THR A 289 -12.07 -24.58 -8.65
CA THR A 289 -11.54 -25.70 -7.84
C THR A 289 -12.02 -27.08 -8.28
N ASP A 290 -13.21 -27.18 -8.87
CA ASP A 290 -13.77 -28.47 -9.29
C ASP A 290 -13.10 -29.06 -10.53
N ALA A 291 -12.47 -28.23 -11.38
CA ALA A 291 -11.65 -28.70 -12.48
C ALA A 291 -10.45 -29.52 -11.96
N TYR A 292 -9.72 -28.98 -10.99
CA TYR A 292 -8.58 -29.66 -10.38
C TYR A 292 -8.99 -30.88 -9.54
N ARG A 293 -10.15 -30.84 -8.87
CA ARG A 293 -10.68 -32.02 -8.15
C ARG A 293 -11.04 -33.15 -9.10
N SER A 294 -11.57 -32.83 -10.28
CA SER A 294 -11.86 -33.80 -11.34
C SER A 294 -10.57 -34.39 -11.90
N GLU A 295 -9.53 -33.57 -12.06
CA GLU A 295 -8.22 -34.02 -12.51
C GLU A 295 -7.57 -34.99 -11.51
N LEU A 296 -7.59 -34.67 -10.21
CA LEU A 296 -7.13 -35.61 -9.17
C LEU A 296 -7.91 -36.93 -9.20
N ALA A 297 -9.23 -36.89 -9.45
CA ALA A 297 -10.05 -38.09 -9.58
C ALA A 297 -9.66 -38.92 -10.83
N ARG A 298 -9.36 -38.27 -11.95
CA ARG A 298 -8.83 -38.92 -13.16
C ARG A 298 -7.50 -39.62 -12.86
N MET A 299 -6.54 -38.92 -12.24
CA MET A 299 -5.24 -39.49 -11.86
C MET A 299 -5.39 -40.73 -10.97
N ALA A 300 -6.27 -40.67 -9.97
CA ALA A 300 -6.54 -41.82 -9.11
C ALA A 300 -7.18 -42.99 -9.86
N SER A 301 -8.10 -42.73 -10.80
CA SER A 301 -8.71 -43.77 -11.63
C SER A 301 -7.69 -44.46 -12.54
N GLU A 302 -6.73 -43.72 -13.09
CA GLU A 302 -5.65 -44.28 -13.90
C GLU A 302 -4.73 -45.17 -13.07
N LEU A 303 -4.33 -44.69 -11.90
CA LEU A 303 -3.56 -45.47 -10.92
C LEU A 303 -4.27 -46.77 -10.54
N GLN A 304 -5.54 -46.70 -10.17
CA GLN A 304 -6.35 -47.88 -9.83
C GLN A 304 -6.47 -48.86 -11.00
N GLY A 305 -6.69 -48.37 -12.22
CA GLY A 305 -6.81 -49.21 -13.42
C GLY A 305 -5.50 -49.89 -13.83
N SER A 306 -4.35 -49.35 -13.41
CA SER A 306 -3.02 -49.92 -13.68
C SER A 306 -2.63 -51.06 -12.73
N LEU A 307 -3.33 -51.21 -11.60
CA LEU A 307 -2.99 -52.16 -10.54
C LEU A 307 -3.97 -53.34 -10.50
N PRO A 308 -3.50 -54.57 -10.20
CA PRO A 308 -4.38 -55.69 -9.92
C PRO A 308 -5.34 -55.41 -8.76
N ASN A 309 -6.53 -56.01 -8.80
CA ASN A 309 -7.43 -56.03 -7.65
C ASN A 309 -6.72 -56.67 -6.43
N ASN A 310 -6.95 -56.13 -5.23
CA ASN A 310 -6.30 -56.55 -3.98
C ASN A 310 -4.76 -56.36 -3.92
N THR A 311 -4.21 -55.43 -4.69
CA THR A 311 -2.82 -55.00 -4.54
C THR A 311 -2.55 -54.55 -3.09
N ASP A 312 -1.44 -55.00 -2.49
CA ASP A 312 -1.06 -54.62 -1.14
C ASP A 312 -0.63 -53.13 -1.05
N ASP A 313 -0.66 -52.57 0.15
CA ASP A 313 -0.37 -51.15 0.35
C ASP A 313 1.08 -50.76 0.01
N LYS A 314 2.04 -51.68 0.09
CA LYS A 314 3.43 -51.40 -0.24
C LYS A 314 3.62 -51.23 -1.75
N MET A 315 2.98 -52.10 -2.54
CA MET A 315 2.92 -51.97 -4.00
C MET A 315 2.17 -50.70 -4.42
N LYS A 316 1.10 -50.35 -3.70
CA LYS A 316 0.38 -49.08 -3.92
C LYS A 316 1.26 -47.85 -3.71
N VAL A 317 2.03 -47.79 -2.61
CA VAL A 317 3.00 -46.72 -2.33
C VAL A 317 4.01 -46.59 -3.47
N GLN A 318 4.57 -47.72 -3.91
CA GLN A 318 5.52 -47.73 -5.04
C GLN A 318 4.88 -47.24 -6.34
N ALA A 319 3.63 -47.64 -6.60
CA ALA A 319 2.88 -47.21 -7.78
C ALA A 319 2.59 -45.70 -7.77
N ILE A 320 2.20 -45.12 -6.63
CA ILE A 320 2.00 -43.68 -6.49
C ILE A 320 3.31 -42.93 -6.74
N SER A 321 4.41 -43.35 -6.11
CA SER A 321 5.72 -42.71 -6.31
C SER A 321 6.17 -42.77 -7.77
N LYS A 322 6.02 -43.93 -8.42
CA LYS A 322 6.35 -44.08 -9.85
C LYS A 322 5.45 -43.18 -10.72
N TYR A 323 4.14 -43.21 -10.48
CA TYR A 323 3.17 -42.45 -11.27
C TYR A 323 3.43 -40.95 -11.18
N LEU A 324 3.67 -40.42 -9.97
CA LEU A 324 3.96 -39.00 -9.78
C LEU A 324 5.34 -38.62 -10.34
N PHE A 325 6.41 -39.22 -9.82
CA PHE A 325 7.76 -38.69 -10.02
C PHE A 325 8.45 -39.23 -11.27
N THR A 326 8.04 -40.40 -11.77
CA THR A 326 8.64 -41.01 -12.98
C THR A 326 7.77 -40.81 -14.20
N ASP A 327 6.48 -41.14 -14.12
CA ASP A 327 5.61 -41.21 -15.31
C ASP A 327 5.01 -39.86 -15.67
N ASN A 328 4.64 -39.06 -14.66
CA ASN A 328 4.09 -37.72 -14.85
C ASN A 328 5.10 -36.60 -14.58
N GLY A 329 6.29 -36.90 -14.05
CA GLY A 329 7.39 -35.93 -13.92
C GLY A 329 7.14 -34.85 -12.87
N PHE A 330 6.34 -35.11 -11.84
CA PHE A 330 6.28 -34.24 -10.67
C PHE A 330 7.65 -34.16 -10.00
N HIS A 331 8.05 -33.00 -9.51
CA HIS A 331 9.31 -32.84 -8.80
C HIS A 331 9.32 -31.66 -7.81
N GLY A 332 10.31 -31.67 -6.92
CA GLY A 332 10.57 -30.55 -6.01
C GLY A 332 11.13 -29.32 -6.74
N SER A 333 10.71 -28.14 -6.31
CA SER A 333 11.23 -26.86 -6.80
C SER A 333 12.62 -26.56 -6.26
N ARG A 334 13.65 -26.49 -7.13
CA ARG A 334 15.05 -26.23 -6.72
C ARG A 334 15.57 -24.85 -7.10
N THR A 335 15.19 -24.36 -8.26
CA THR A 335 15.66 -23.06 -8.77
C THR A 335 14.83 -21.90 -8.25
N ASP A 336 13.53 -22.11 -8.04
CA ASP A 336 12.60 -21.07 -7.63
C ASP A 336 11.79 -21.47 -6.38
N TYR A 337 12.48 -22.07 -5.40
CA TYR A 337 11.87 -22.63 -4.19
C TYR A 337 10.99 -21.61 -3.45
N TYR A 338 11.36 -20.34 -3.50
CA TYR A 338 10.66 -19.26 -2.82
C TYR A 338 9.62 -18.55 -3.69
N ASN A 339 9.10 -19.21 -4.73
CA ASN A 339 7.95 -18.73 -5.48
C ASN A 339 6.63 -19.18 -4.83
N ARG A 340 5.67 -18.25 -4.76
CA ARG A 340 4.35 -18.51 -4.17
C ARG A 340 3.57 -19.58 -4.93
N VAL A 341 3.76 -19.69 -6.25
CA VAL A 341 3.09 -20.70 -7.09
C VAL A 341 3.35 -22.12 -6.59
N ASN A 342 4.54 -22.39 -6.03
CA ASN A 342 4.87 -23.71 -5.48
C ASN A 342 4.07 -24.07 -4.20
N SER A 343 3.36 -23.11 -3.61
CA SER A 343 2.45 -23.31 -2.48
C SER A 343 0.97 -23.45 -2.88
N TYR A 344 0.64 -23.27 -4.16
CA TYR A 344 -0.73 -23.34 -4.67
C TYR A 344 -0.98 -24.67 -5.40
N MET A 345 -2.01 -25.42 -5.00
CA MET A 345 -2.23 -26.76 -5.56
C MET A 345 -2.61 -26.76 -7.04
N ASN A 346 -3.22 -25.69 -7.56
CA ASN A 346 -3.51 -25.58 -8.99
C ASN A 346 -2.20 -25.51 -9.80
N ASP A 347 -1.28 -24.64 -9.40
CA ASP A 347 -0.01 -24.45 -10.10
C ASP A 347 0.88 -25.69 -9.96
N VAL A 348 0.88 -26.34 -8.78
CA VAL A 348 1.60 -27.61 -8.59
C VAL A 348 1.08 -28.71 -9.52
N MET A 349 -0.23 -28.74 -9.81
CA MET A 349 -0.81 -29.71 -10.76
C MET A 349 -0.46 -29.39 -12.20
N ASP A 350 -0.44 -28.10 -12.56
CA ASP A 350 -0.20 -27.62 -13.93
C ASP A 350 1.29 -27.70 -14.29
N ASP A 351 2.15 -27.15 -13.43
CA ASP A 351 3.60 -27.05 -13.63
C ASP A 351 4.33 -28.33 -13.22
N ARG A 352 3.67 -29.19 -12.43
CA ARG A 352 4.24 -30.43 -11.85
C ARG A 352 5.45 -30.16 -10.96
N GLU A 353 5.56 -28.94 -10.45
CA GLU A 353 6.64 -28.48 -9.57
C GLU A 353 6.04 -28.01 -8.24
N GLY A 354 6.65 -28.38 -7.11
CA GLY A 354 6.09 -28.03 -5.81
C GLY A 354 7.07 -28.05 -4.64
N LEU A 355 6.55 -27.65 -3.47
CA LEU A 355 7.23 -27.73 -2.18
C LEU A 355 7.03 -29.12 -1.56
N PRO A 356 7.85 -29.52 -0.58
CA PRO A 356 7.67 -30.80 0.11
C PRO A 356 6.24 -30.99 0.64
N ILE A 357 5.62 -29.94 1.16
CA ILE A 357 4.25 -30.00 1.70
C ILE A 357 3.17 -30.12 0.61
N THR A 358 3.30 -29.43 -0.53
CA THR A 358 2.28 -29.48 -1.59
C THR A 358 2.34 -30.78 -2.38
N LEU A 359 3.55 -31.28 -2.66
CA LEU A 359 3.74 -32.63 -3.22
C LEU A 359 3.22 -33.71 -2.26
N SER A 360 3.39 -33.51 -0.95
CA SER A 360 2.85 -34.42 0.06
C SER A 360 1.32 -34.42 0.06
N VAL A 361 0.66 -33.25 -0.05
CA VAL A 361 -0.80 -33.18 -0.18
C VAL A 361 -1.30 -34.02 -1.36
N LEU A 362 -0.68 -33.86 -2.53
CA LEU A 362 -1.03 -34.66 -3.72
C LEU A 362 -0.86 -36.16 -3.47
N TYR A 363 0.29 -36.56 -2.91
CA TYR A 363 0.59 -37.95 -2.59
C TYR A 363 -0.43 -38.56 -1.62
N LEU A 364 -0.73 -37.85 -0.52
CA LEU A 364 -1.67 -38.28 0.51
C LEU A 364 -3.09 -38.47 -0.06
N GLU A 365 -3.51 -37.58 -0.95
CA GLU A 365 -4.84 -37.64 -1.54
C GLU A 365 -4.99 -38.76 -2.59
N LEU A 366 -3.92 -39.08 -3.33
CA LEU A 366 -3.88 -40.28 -4.16
C LEU A 366 -3.92 -41.56 -3.31
N ALA A 367 -3.12 -41.63 -2.24
CA ALA A 367 -3.13 -42.76 -1.32
C ALA A 367 -4.51 -42.98 -0.69
N ARG A 368 -5.16 -41.90 -0.24
CA ARG A 368 -6.53 -41.94 0.30
C ARG A 368 -7.53 -42.43 -0.74
N LYS A 369 -7.47 -41.95 -1.99
CA LYS A 369 -8.32 -42.43 -3.09
C LYS A 369 -8.06 -43.91 -3.43
N MET A 370 -6.87 -44.42 -3.15
CA MET A 370 -6.52 -45.84 -3.26
C MET A 370 -6.88 -46.68 -2.01
N GLY A 371 -7.65 -46.10 -1.08
CA GLY A 371 -8.18 -46.77 0.11
C GLY A 371 -7.16 -46.95 1.24
N MET A 372 -6.04 -46.25 1.19
CA MET A 372 -4.98 -46.37 2.21
C MET A 372 -5.27 -45.44 3.40
N THR A 373 -5.21 -45.99 4.62
CA THR A 373 -5.39 -45.24 5.88
C THR A 373 -4.11 -45.15 6.72
N ASN A 374 -3.08 -45.87 6.30
CA ASN A 374 -1.76 -45.97 6.93
C ASN A 374 -0.69 -45.08 6.27
N VAL A 375 -1.12 -44.10 5.48
CA VAL A 375 -0.26 -43.10 4.85
C VAL A 375 -0.64 -41.72 5.39
N VAL A 376 0.31 -41.03 6.03
CA VAL A 376 0.08 -39.77 6.77
C VAL A 376 1.18 -38.75 6.49
N GLY A 377 0.87 -37.46 6.58
CA GLY A 377 1.90 -36.41 6.50
C GLY A 377 2.61 -36.23 7.84
N VAL A 378 3.93 -36.03 7.83
CA VAL A 378 4.72 -35.81 9.04
C VAL A 378 5.53 -34.49 8.94
N PRO A 379 5.44 -33.61 9.95
CA PRO A 379 5.98 -32.27 9.89
C PRO A 379 7.43 -32.18 10.40
N VAL A 380 8.32 -33.06 9.93
CA VAL A 380 9.75 -33.09 10.33
C VAL A 380 10.36 -31.67 10.28
N PRO A 381 11.11 -31.19 11.29
CA PRO A 381 11.69 -29.85 11.27
C PRO A 381 12.42 -29.54 9.96
N THR A 382 12.19 -28.34 9.42
CA THR A 382 12.70 -27.85 8.11
C THR A 382 12.22 -28.60 6.86
N HIS A 383 11.53 -29.74 6.99
CA HIS A 383 11.06 -30.55 5.87
C HIS A 383 9.58 -30.95 6.02
N PHE A 384 8.96 -31.55 5.02
CA PHE A 384 7.65 -32.18 5.21
C PHE A 384 7.62 -33.46 4.38
N MET A 385 7.29 -34.58 5.01
CA MET A 385 7.41 -35.89 4.39
C MET A 385 6.09 -36.65 4.48
N VAL A 386 5.95 -37.65 3.63
CA VAL A 386 4.90 -38.66 3.77
C VAL A 386 5.45 -39.81 4.60
N SER A 387 4.63 -40.39 5.48
CA SER A 387 4.94 -41.59 6.25
C SER A 387 4.00 -42.70 5.85
N PHE A 388 4.56 -43.88 5.59
CA PHE A 388 3.85 -45.14 5.38
C PHE A 388 4.08 -46.07 6.58
N ARG A 389 3.00 -46.54 7.20
CA ARG A 389 2.99 -47.35 8.43
C ARG A 389 2.39 -48.74 8.16
N PRO A 390 3.14 -49.66 7.54
CA PRO A 390 2.68 -51.03 7.34
C PRO A 390 2.43 -51.75 8.66
N ALA A 391 1.50 -52.70 8.69
CA ALA A 391 1.04 -53.33 9.94
C ALA A 391 2.12 -54.16 10.66
N ASN A 392 3.02 -54.81 9.91
CA ASN A 392 4.02 -55.75 10.44
C ASN A 392 5.46 -55.39 10.03
N GLU A 393 5.69 -54.17 9.54
CA GLU A 393 7.01 -53.69 9.11
C GLU A 393 7.28 -52.32 9.76
N PRO A 394 8.55 -51.89 9.89
CA PRO A 394 8.88 -50.56 10.39
C PRO A 394 8.27 -49.44 9.54
N GLU A 395 8.01 -48.29 10.17
CA GLU A 395 7.59 -47.07 9.47
C GLU A 395 8.63 -46.65 8.42
N GLN A 396 8.12 -46.24 7.25
CA GLN A 396 8.91 -45.75 6.14
C GLN A 396 8.53 -44.30 5.87
N LEU A 397 9.53 -43.42 5.80
CA LEU A 397 9.35 -42.03 5.38
C LEU A 397 9.61 -41.93 3.88
N ILE A 398 8.80 -41.14 3.19
CA ILE A 398 8.85 -40.96 1.74
C ILE A 398 9.10 -39.47 1.50
N ASP A 399 10.28 -39.17 1.00
CA ASP A 399 10.66 -37.83 0.60
C ASP A 399 10.12 -37.54 -0.81
N VAL A 400 8.93 -36.93 -0.85
CA VAL A 400 8.27 -36.54 -2.11
C VAL A 400 9.00 -35.42 -2.84
N PHE A 401 9.85 -34.65 -2.15
CA PHE A 401 10.65 -33.61 -2.76
C PHE A 401 11.86 -34.20 -3.50
N GLU A 402 12.40 -35.30 -2.96
CA GLU A 402 13.46 -36.10 -3.56
C GLU A 402 12.89 -37.33 -4.33
N ASN A 403 11.90 -37.09 -5.18
CA ASN A 403 11.31 -38.07 -6.12
C ASN A 403 10.77 -39.37 -5.46
N GLY A 404 10.25 -39.28 -4.24
CA GLY A 404 9.69 -40.41 -3.51
C GLY A 404 10.74 -41.31 -2.86
N LYS A 405 11.94 -40.79 -2.56
CA LYS A 405 13.01 -41.52 -1.89
C LYS A 405 12.53 -42.05 -0.54
N VAL A 406 12.66 -43.35 -0.32
CA VAL A 406 12.28 -44.01 0.94
C VAL A 406 13.42 -43.92 1.95
N LEU A 407 13.12 -43.42 3.15
CA LEU A 407 14.05 -43.22 4.25
C LEU A 407 13.55 -43.92 5.51
N THR A 408 14.47 -44.39 6.34
CA THR A 408 14.19 -44.71 7.74
C THR A 408 14.11 -43.42 8.58
N ARG A 409 13.56 -43.50 9.79
CA ARG A 409 13.58 -42.37 10.73
C ARG A 409 15.00 -41.84 10.97
N SER A 410 15.97 -42.73 11.20
CA SER A 410 17.38 -42.33 11.43
C SER A 410 17.94 -41.55 10.24
N GLN A 411 17.65 -41.98 9.00
CA GLN A 411 18.08 -41.27 7.80
C GLN A 411 17.39 -39.90 7.65
N ALA A 412 16.13 -39.77 8.04
CA ALA A 412 15.44 -38.48 8.05
C ALA A 412 16.00 -37.51 9.11
N VAL A 413 16.41 -38.04 10.28
CA VAL A 413 17.12 -37.25 11.29
C VAL A 413 18.46 -36.74 10.74
N GLU A 414 19.25 -37.62 10.13
CA GLU A 414 20.53 -37.25 9.50
C GLU A 414 20.34 -36.17 8.42
N LEU A 415 19.26 -36.25 7.63
CA LEU A 415 18.96 -35.30 6.55
C LEU A 415 18.78 -33.86 7.05
N VAL A 416 18.19 -33.67 8.24
CA VAL A 416 17.85 -32.33 8.75
C VAL A 416 18.73 -31.88 9.94
N ALA A 417 19.65 -32.73 10.39
CA ALA A 417 20.50 -32.49 11.56
C ALA A 417 21.34 -31.21 11.48
N GLU A 418 21.75 -30.78 10.27
CA GLU A 418 22.53 -29.55 10.10
C GLU A 418 21.73 -28.27 10.36
N ASN A 419 20.40 -28.33 10.29
CA ASN A 419 19.52 -27.16 10.37
C ASN A 419 18.67 -27.12 11.65
N VAL A 420 18.86 -28.08 12.56
CA VAL A 420 17.97 -28.30 13.72
C VAL A 420 18.79 -28.74 14.93
N GLU A 421 18.54 -28.13 16.09
CA GLU A 421 19.28 -28.45 17.33
C GLU A 421 18.95 -29.84 17.90
N SER A 422 17.67 -30.26 17.82
CA SER A 422 17.24 -31.59 18.24
C SER A 422 15.94 -32.00 17.55
N ILE A 423 15.76 -33.31 17.35
CA ILE A 423 14.55 -33.92 16.81
C ILE A 423 14.10 -34.99 17.78
N GLY A 424 12.83 -34.96 18.19
CA GLY A 424 12.24 -35.96 19.07
C GLY A 424 11.11 -36.73 18.42
N GLU A 425 10.56 -37.69 19.16
CA GLU A 425 9.44 -38.53 18.71
C GLU A 425 8.20 -37.72 18.31
N GLN A 426 7.97 -36.56 18.95
CA GLN A 426 6.86 -35.66 18.62
C GLN A 426 6.93 -35.11 17.20
N ASP A 427 8.12 -35.03 16.59
CA ASP A 427 8.33 -34.47 15.25
C ASP A 427 7.93 -35.45 14.14
N PHE A 428 7.72 -36.72 14.49
CA PHE A 428 7.23 -37.77 13.60
C PHE A 428 5.74 -38.08 13.79
N ARG A 429 5.03 -37.28 14.61
CA ARG A 429 3.58 -37.44 14.76
C ARG A 429 2.87 -37.10 13.44
N PRO A 430 1.77 -37.77 13.10
CA PRO A 430 0.92 -37.35 11.99
C PRO A 430 0.47 -35.90 12.18
N ALA A 431 0.62 -35.09 11.13
CA ALA A 431 0.03 -33.77 11.07
C ALA A 431 -1.46 -33.89 10.77
N THR A 432 -2.29 -33.12 11.47
CA THR A 432 -3.70 -32.97 11.10
C THR A 432 -3.82 -32.17 9.82
N LYS A 433 -4.94 -32.32 9.10
CA LYS A 433 -5.20 -31.57 7.87
C LYS A 433 -5.21 -30.06 8.11
N GLN A 434 -5.71 -29.60 9.26
CA GLN A 434 -5.64 -28.19 9.65
C GLN A 434 -4.18 -27.72 9.86
N GLU A 435 -3.31 -28.57 10.44
CA GLU A 435 -1.88 -28.24 10.58
C GLU A 435 -1.19 -28.15 9.22
N ILE A 436 -1.52 -29.03 8.28
CA ILE A 436 -1.00 -28.99 6.89
C ILE A 436 -1.40 -27.68 6.22
N ILE A 437 -2.70 -27.35 6.23
CA ILE A 437 -3.22 -26.10 5.65
C ILE A 437 -2.62 -24.86 6.31
N THR A 438 -2.50 -24.87 7.63
CA THR A 438 -1.89 -23.76 8.37
C THR A 438 -0.42 -23.61 7.97
N ARG A 439 0.34 -24.69 7.81
CA ARG A 439 1.74 -24.66 7.37
C ARG A 439 1.89 -24.16 5.93
N MET A 440 0.98 -24.50 5.03
CA MET A 440 0.93 -23.92 3.67
C MET A 440 0.72 -22.39 3.73
N LEU A 441 -0.21 -21.91 4.57
CA LEU A 441 -0.42 -20.47 4.81
C LEU A 441 0.81 -19.80 5.44
N ARG A 442 1.56 -20.51 6.30
CA ARG A 442 2.82 -20.01 6.88
C ARG A 442 3.92 -19.86 5.84
N ASN A 443 4.03 -20.77 4.88
CA ASN A 443 4.97 -20.62 3.77
C ASN A 443 4.68 -19.33 2.99
N LEU A 444 3.41 -19.11 2.63
CA LEU A 444 2.96 -17.90 1.94
C LEU A 444 3.18 -16.63 2.77
N LEU A 445 2.91 -16.68 4.07
CA LEU A 445 3.20 -15.59 4.99
C LEU A 445 4.70 -15.27 4.99
N GLY A 446 5.57 -16.27 5.14
CA GLY A 446 7.03 -16.08 5.13
C GLY A 446 7.52 -15.42 3.84
N LEU A 447 6.96 -15.80 2.69
CA LEU A 447 7.25 -15.15 1.40
C LEU A 447 6.79 -13.69 1.38
N ALA A 448 5.56 -13.40 1.81
CA ALA A 448 5.06 -12.03 1.89
C ALA A 448 5.90 -11.14 2.83
N GLN A 449 6.38 -11.71 3.94
CA GLN A 449 7.27 -11.02 4.88
C GLN A 449 8.62 -10.71 4.24
N ARG A 450 9.21 -11.67 3.53
CA ARG A 450 10.48 -11.50 2.81
C ARG A 450 10.40 -10.43 1.73
N ASP A 451 9.29 -10.43 0.99
CA ASP A 451 9.05 -9.49 -0.11
C ASP A 451 8.60 -8.09 0.38
N GLY A 452 8.42 -7.91 1.70
CA GLY A 452 7.95 -6.66 2.30
C GLY A 452 6.49 -6.32 1.95
N ASN A 453 5.70 -7.30 1.47
CA ASN A 453 4.31 -7.08 1.09
C ASN A 453 3.37 -7.24 2.29
N GLY A 454 3.20 -6.14 3.04
CA GLY A 454 2.31 -6.12 4.20
C GLY A 454 0.82 -6.33 3.88
N THR A 455 0.38 -6.11 2.63
CA THR A 455 -1.02 -6.37 2.24
C THR A 455 -1.27 -7.87 2.15
N ASP A 456 -0.34 -8.61 1.54
CA ASP A 456 -0.40 -10.07 1.41
C ASP A 456 -0.23 -10.74 2.78
N ALA A 457 0.70 -10.24 3.59
CA ALA A 457 0.92 -10.74 4.95
C ALA A 457 -0.36 -10.68 5.80
N VAL A 458 -1.08 -9.55 5.78
CA VAL A 458 -2.37 -9.42 6.49
C VAL A 458 -3.41 -10.37 5.94
N ARG A 459 -3.49 -10.54 4.61
CA ARG A 459 -4.44 -11.45 3.98
C ARG A 459 -4.25 -12.91 4.40
N TYR A 460 -3.00 -13.39 4.48
CA TYR A 460 -2.73 -14.74 5.00
C TYR A 460 -2.97 -14.83 6.50
N LEU A 461 -2.61 -13.80 7.28
CA LEU A 461 -2.89 -13.74 8.72
C LEU A 461 -4.38 -13.73 9.03
N ASP A 462 -5.21 -13.09 8.20
CA ASP A 462 -6.67 -13.12 8.35
C ASP A 462 -7.22 -14.54 8.27
N VAL A 463 -6.67 -15.36 7.35
CA VAL A 463 -7.08 -16.76 7.19
C VAL A 463 -6.51 -17.62 8.33
N ILE A 464 -5.23 -17.44 8.70
CA ILE A 464 -4.62 -18.14 9.84
C ILE A 464 -5.41 -17.89 11.12
N LEU A 465 -5.83 -16.64 11.36
CA LEU A 465 -6.63 -16.26 12.53
C LEU A 465 -8.10 -16.69 12.41
N ALA A 466 -8.62 -16.94 11.21
CA ALA A 466 -9.92 -17.59 11.05
C ALA A 466 -9.86 -19.08 11.45
N LEU A 467 -8.73 -19.75 11.19
CA LEU A 467 -8.49 -21.15 11.58
C LEU A 467 -8.08 -21.30 13.05
N ASN A 468 -7.35 -20.32 13.60
CA ASN A 468 -6.90 -20.28 14.98
C ASN A 468 -7.11 -18.88 15.61
N PRO A 469 -8.34 -18.55 16.03
CA PRO A 469 -8.69 -17.23 16.55
C PRO A 469 -7.95 -16.82 17.83
N GLU A 470 -7.43 -17.80 18.57
CA GLU A 470 -6.78 -17.60 19.88
C GLU A 470 -5.25 -17.37 19.75
N SER A 471 -4.72 -17.32 18.52
CA SER A 471 -3.29 -17.15 18.29
C SER A 471 -2.81 -15.72 18.58
N ALA A 472 -2.37 -15.49 19.82
CA ALA A 472 -1.78 -14.22 20.23
C ALA A 472 -0.57 -13.78 19.38
N PRO A 473 0.40 -14.65 19.01
CA PRO A 473 1.51 -14.27 18.15
C PRO A 473 1.08 -13.77 16.77
N ASP A 474 0.01 -14.34 16.21
CA ASP A 474 -0.51 -13.94 14.91
C ASP A 474 -1.26 -12.63 14.95
N ARG A 475 -2.04 -12.40 16.01
CA ARG A 475 -2.69 -11.10 16.25
C ARG A 475 -1.67 -9.99 16.41
N LEU A 476 -0.61 -10.24 17.19
CA LEU A 476 0.48 -9.27 17.33
C LEU A 476 1.19 -8.99 16.00
N THR A 477 1.40 -10.02 15.18
CA THR A 477 2.01 -9.87 13.86
C THR A 477 1.08 -9.12 12.90
N ARG A 478 -0.23 -9.42 12.90
CA ARG A 478 -1.22 -8.73 12.07
C ARG A 478 -1.38 -7.26 12.47
N ALA A 479 -1.43 -6.97 13.76
CA ALA A 479 -1.46 -5.60 14.28
C ALA A 479 -0.27 -4.77 13.78
N ARG A 480 0.95 -5.33 13.82
CA ARG A 480 2.16 -4.67 13.29
C ARG A 480 2.04 -4.32 11.81
N TYR A 481 1.57 -5.25 10.97
CA TYR A 481 1.39 -4.97 9.54
C TYR A 481 0.26 -3.98 9.27
N GLN A 482 -0.83 -4.02 10.03
CA GLN A 482 -1.92 -3.04 9.93
C GLN A 482 -1.43 -1.63 10.28
N MET A 483 -0.61 -1.48 11.33
CA MET A 483 0.01 -0.19 11.68
C MET A 483 0.94 0.33 10.58
N GLN A 484 1.80 -0.53 10.02
CA GLN A 484 2.69 -0.14 8.91
C GLN A 484 1.91 0.34 7.68
N ARG A 485 0.68 -0.16 7.48
CA ARG A 485 -0.23 0.24 6.41
C ARG A 485 -1.09 1.47 6.75
N GLY A 486 -0.98 2.02 7.96
CA GLY A 486 -1.80 3.12 8.47
C GLY A 486 -3.22 2.73 8.86
N ASP A 487 -3.54 1.43 8.97
CA ASP A 487 -4.84 0.93 9.41
C ASP A 487 -4.88 0.79 10.94
N HIS A 488 -4.82 1.94 11.62
CA HIS A 488 -4.77 2.00 13.08
C HIS A 488 -6.04 1.43 13.73
N ALA A 489 -7.20 1.56 13.10
CA ALA A 489 -8.45 1.03 13.62
C ALA A 489 -8.45 -0.51 13.65
N ALA A 490 -7.96 -1.16 12.58
CA ALA A 490 -7.83 -2.62 12.58
C ALA A 490 -6.78 -3.09 13.60
N ALA A 491 -5.62 -2.42 13.66
CA ALA A 491 -4.56 -2.77 14.62
C ALA A 491 -5.05 -2.67 16.06
N LYS A 492 -5.84 -1.64 16.35
CA LYS A 492 -6.44 -1.43 17.67
C LYS A 492 -7.35 -2.59 18.09
N GLY A 493 -8.07 -3.21 17.16
CA GLY A 493 -8.90 -4.39 17.44
C GLY A 493 -8.08 -5.61 17.86
N ASP A 494 -6.94 -5.87 17.21
CA ASP A 494 -6.04 -6.96 17.61
C ASP A 494 -5.37 -6.69 18.96
N VAL A 495 -4.91 -5.45 19.18
CA VAL A 495 -4.30 -5.04 20.47
C VAL A 495 -5.33 -5.11 21.61
N GLN A 496 -6.58 -4.70 21.36
CA GLN A 496 -7.67 -4.82 22.33
C GLN A 496 -7.88 -6.26 22.76
N TRP A 497 -7.97 -7.17 21.78
CA TRP A 497 -8.14 -8.60 22.06
C TRP A 497 -6.99 -9.14 22.93
N LEU A 498 -5.74 -8.74 22.65
CA LEU A 498 -4.57 -9.17 23.43
C LEU A 498 -4.63 -8.67 24.88
N ILE A 499 -5.12 -7.44 25.10
CA ILE A 499 -5.31 -6.88 26.44
C ILE A 499 -6.43 -7.60 27.20
N GLU A 500 -7.55 -7.91 26.52
CA GLU A 500 -8.72 -8.53 27.12
C GLU A 500 -8.53 -10.01 27.47
N ASN A 501 -7.69 -10.73 26.71
CA ASN A 501 -7.51 -12.19 26.86
C ASN A 501 -6.22 -12.58 27.60
N GLU A 502 -5.34 -11.62 27.90
CA GLU A 502 -4.11 -11.80 28.70
C GLU A 502 -3.30 -13.08 28.37
N PRO A 503 -2.91 -13.29 27.09
CA PRO A 503 -2.26 -14.53 26.68
C PRO A 503 -0.88 -14.71 27.36
N PRO A 504 -0.48 -15.93 27.72
CA PRO A 504 0.80 -16.20 28.37
C PRO A 504 2.00 -15.67 27.58
N GLY A 505 2.93 -15.01 28.28
CA GLY A 505 4.17 -14.49 27.68
C GLY A 505 4.04 -13.17 26.93
N VAL A 506 2.86 -12.53 26.94
CA VAL A 506 2.64 -11.21 26.34
C VAL A 506 2.61 -10.13 27.42
N GLU A 507 3.48 -9.12 27.28
CA GLU A 507 3.51 -7.98 28.20
C GLU A 507 2.36 -7.01 27.94
N LEU A 508 1.51 -6.79 28.95
CA LEU A 508 0.28 -6.00 28.80
C LEU A 508 0.50 -4.48 28.82
N ASP A 509 1.49 -3.99 29.57
CA ASP A 509 1.70 -2.55 29.72
C ASP A 509 2.16 -1.88 28.41
N PRO A 510 3.12 -2.43 27.64
CA PRO A 510 3.44 -1.92 26.30
C PRO A 510 2.23 -1.94 25.35
N LEU A 511 1.36 -2.96 25.46
CA LEU A 511 0.15 -3.04 24.64
C LEU A 511 -0.89 -1.99 25.03
N ARG A 512 -1.06 -1.68 26.31
CA ARG A 512 -1.96 -0.62 26.79
C ARG A 512 -1.48 0.76 26.33
N GLU A 513 -0.17 1.01 26.35
CA GLU A 513 0.42 2.23 25.80
C GLU A 513 0.20 2.32 24.29
N LEU A 514 0.49 1.23 23.57
CA LEU A 514 0.24 1.13 22.14
C LEU A 514 -1.24 1.41 21.80
N TYR A 515 -2.18 0.79 22.52
CA TYR A 515 -3.62 0.97 22.33
C TYR A 515 -4.09 2.43 22.51
N ARG A 516 -3.45 3.18 23.40
CA ARG A 516 -3.71 4.62 23.60
C ARG A 516 -3.12 5.48 22.49
N SER A 517 -2.03 5.04 21.87
CA SER A 517 -1.35 5.76 20.78
C SER A 517 -1.99 5.55 19.40
N LEU A 518 -2.72 4.44 19.22
CA LEU A 518 -3.53 4.11 18.03
C LEU A 518 -4.92 4.76 18.11
#